data_AF-A0A1F3PRP5-F1
#
_entry.id   AF-A0A1F3PRP5-F1
#
_cell.length_a   1.000
_cell.length_b   1.000
_cell.length_c   1.000
_cell.angle_alpha   90.00
_cell.angle_beta   90.00
_cell.angle_gamma   90.00
#
_symmetry.space_group_name_H-M   'P 1'
#
loop_
_entity.id
_entity.type
_entity.pdbx_description
1 polymer ?
#
loop_
_entity_poly.entity_id
_entity_poly.type
_entity_poly.pdbx_seq_one_letter_code
_entity_poly.pdbx_strand_id
1 'polypeptide(L)' 'MDTKPGTEPFLAGIKEIGKASAKLKKIIYKTPLMLNERLSGEFNADIFFKREDKQVVRSYKIRGAYNKSAVLIVKASKRG' A
#
# COMPACT_ATOMS: atom_id res chain seq x y z
N MET A 1 -18.40 25.52 14.36
CA MET A 1 -17.30 25.14 13.44
C MET A 1 -17.82 24.01 12.60
N ASP A 2 -18.39 24.34 11.45
CA ASP A 2 -19.15 23.39 10.64
C ASP A 2 -18.19 22.55 9.80
N THR A 3 -18.11 21.26 10.10
CA THR A 3 -17.34 20.30 9.30
C THR A 3 -18.08 20.02 8.00
N LYS A 4 -17.41 20.20 6.85
CA LYS A 4 -17.95 19.86 5.53
C LYS A 4 -18.36 18.37 5.48
N PRO A 5 -19.54 18.02 4.94
CA PRO A 5 -19.92 16.63 4.73
C PRO A 5 -18.94 15.98 3.74
N GLY A 6 -18.27 14.91 4.17
CA GLY A 6 -17.27 14.19 3.37
C GLY A 6 -15.84 14.14 3.96
N THR A 7 -15.65 14.66 5.18
CA THR A 7 -14.35 14.63 5.90
C THR A 7 -14.27 13.51 6.94
N GLU A 8 -15.12 12.50 6.82
CA GLU A 8 -15.03 11.30 7.66
C GLU A 8 -13.83 10.45 7.20
N PRO A 9 -12.92 10.03 8.09
CA PRO A 9 -11.80 9.18 7.72
C PRO A 9 -12.34 7.88 7.11
N PHE A 10 -12.01 7.63 5.85
CA PHE A 10 -12.36 6.39 5.18
C PHE A 10 -11.61 5.23 5.85
N LEU A 11 -12.33 4.47 6.67
CA LEU A 11 -11.84 3.21 7.22
C LEU A 11 -11.94 2.13 6.13
N ALA A 12 -10.82 1.87 5.47
CA ALA A 12 -10.75 0.83 4.47
C ALA A 12 -10.94 -0.55 5.12
N GLY A 13 -12.05 -1.23 4.80
CA GLY A 13 -12.26 -2.61 5.22
C GLY A 13 -11.31 -3.59 4.52
N ILE A 14 -11.15 -4.79 5.09
CA ILE A 14 -10.28 -5.87 4.55
C ILE A 14 -10.57 -6.16 3.07
N LYS A 15 -11.85 -6.13 2.67
CA LYS A 15 -12.27 -6.33 1.27
C LYS A 15 -11.66 -5.30 0.33
N GLU A 16 -11.54 -4.04 0.74
CA GLU A 16 -10.97 -2.96 -0.08
C GLU A 16 -9.45 -3.11 -0.21
N ILE A 17 -8.77 -3.58 0.84
CA ILE A 17 -7.34 -3.92 0.79
C ILE A 17 -7.09 -5.07 -0.21
N GLY A 18 -7.95 -6.09 -0.22
CA GLY A 18 -7.89 -7.20 -1.19
C GLY A 18 -8.03 -6.72 -2.63
N LYS A 19 -9.01 -5.85 -2.90
CA LYS A 19 -9.19 -5.23 -4.22
C LYS A 19 -7.98 -4.39 -4.65
N ALA A 20 -7.41 -3.61 -3.74
CA ALA A 20 -6.20 -2.84 -4.00
C ALA A 20 -5.01 -3.75 -4.35
N SER A 21 -4.80 -4.83 -3.59
CA SER A 21 -3.76 -5.84 -3.85
C SER A 21 -3.89 -6.43 -5.25
N ALA A 22 -5.10 -6.82 -5.67
CA ALA A 22 -5.35 -7.38 -7.00
C ALA A 22 -5.02 -6.39 -8.13
N LYS A 23 -5.40 -5.11 -7.99
CA LYS A 23 -5.09 -4.05 -8.97
C LYS A 23 -3.59 -3.80 -9.09
N LEU A 24 -2.87 -3.89 -7.97
CA LEU A 24 -1.46 -3.56 -7.86
C LEU A 24 -0.53 -4.65 -8.43
N LYS A 25 -0.97 -5.92 -8.52
CA LYS A 25 -0.16 -7.06 -8.99
C LYS A 25 0.57 -6.87 -10.32
N LYS A 26 0.05 -6.02 -11.22
CA LYS A 26 0.64 -5.79 -12.55
C LYS A 26 1.79 -4.76 -12.57
N ILE A 27 1.98 -4.02 -11.47
CA ILE A 27 2.86 -2.83 -11.45
C ILE A 27 3.90 -2.92 -10.34
N ILE A 28 3.55 -3.56 -9.23
CA ILE A 28 4.48 -3.78 -8.12
C ILE A 28 4.86 -5.24 -8.05
N TYR A 29 6.09 -5.50 -7.65
CA TYR A 29 6.54 -6.85 -7.29
C TYR A 29 6.49 -7.05 -5.78
N LYS A 30 6.47 -8.32 -5.37
CA LYS A 30 6.54 -8.72 -3.97
C LYS A 30 7.97 -8.50 -3.48
N THR A 31 8.18 -7.40 -2.75
CA THR A 31 9.44 -7.07 -2.10
C THR A 31 9.83 -8.16 -1.09
N PRO A 32 11.13 -8.47 -0.93
CA PRO A 32 11.55 -9.54 -0.05
C PRO A 32 11.29 -9.17 1.42
N LEU A 33 11.03 -10.21 2.22
CA LEU A 33 11.04 -10.17 3.66
C LEU A 33 12.36 -10.81 4.09
N MET A 34 13.25 -10.03 4.71
CA MET A 34 14.61 -10.48 5.05
C MET A 34 14.76 -10.54 6.56
N LEU A 35 15.27 -11.64 7.08
CA LEU A 35 15.64 -11.74 8.49
C LEU A 35 16.80 -10.78 8.78
N ASN A 36 16.73 -10.09 9.91
CA ASN A 36 17.85 -9.31 10.43
C ASN A 36 18.46 -10.08 11.60
N GLU A 37 19.49 -10.87 11.32
CA GLU A 37 20.15 -11.72 12.31
C GLU A 37 20.69 -10.92 13.50
N ARG A 38 21.25 -9.73 13.24
CA ARG A 38 21.82 -8.88 14.29
C ARG A 38 20.76 -8.43 15.29
N LEU A 39 19.67 -7.83 14.80
CA LEU A 39 18.58 -7.40 15.68
C LEU A 39 17.88 -8.60 16.29
N SER A 40 17.74 -9.70 15.55
CA SER A 40 17.09 -10.89 16.08
C SER A 40 17.86 -11.48 17.26
N GLY A 41 19.19 -11.50 17.18
CA GLY A 41 20.06 -11.88 18.29
C GLY A 41 20.04 -10.88 19.45
N GLU A 42 20.02 -9.57 19.16
CA GLU A 42 19.97 -8.50 20.18
C GLU A 42 18.69 -8.53 21.01
N PHE A 43 17.55 -8.77 20.37
CA PHE A 43 16.23 -8.76 21.02
C PHE A 43 15.68 -10.15 21.35
N ASN A 44 16.44 -11.21 21.05
CA ASN A 44 16.01 -12.61 21.19
C ASN A 44 14.62 -12.86 20.56
N ALA A 45 14.42 -12.37 19.34
CA ALA A 45 13.15 -12.42 18.63
C ALA A 45 13.36 -12.45 17.12
N ASP A 46 12.45 -13.05 16.34
CA ASP A 46 12.60 -13.09 14.88
C ASP A 46 12.21 -11.75 14.23
N ILE A 47 13.20 -10.90 13.96
CA ILE A 47 13.00 -9.56 13.39
C ILE A 47 13.21 -9.60 11.88
N PHE A 48 12.14 -9.35 11.13
CA PHE A 48 12.17 -9.31 9.67
C PHE A 48 11.95 -7.91 9.11
N PHE A 49 12.70 -7.57 8.08
CA PHE A 49 12.56 -6.33 7.33
C PHE A 49 11.86 -6.54 6.01
N LYS A 50 10.79 -5.76 5.80
CA LYS A 50 10.11 -5.67 4.51
C LYS A 50 10.83 -4.63 3.64
N ARG A 51 11.55 -5.09 2.62
CA ARG A 51 12.40 -4.25 1.76
C ARG A 51 11.61 -3.44 0.73
N GLU A 52 10.78 -2.49 1.17
CA GLU A 52 10.03 -1.58 0.29
C GLU A 52 10.94 -0.63 -0.52
N ASP A 53 12.17 -0.43 -0.07
CA ASP A 53 13.25 0.22 -0.81
C ASP A 53 13.57 -0.49 -2.13
N LYS A 54 13.33 -1.80 -2.20
CA LYS A 54 13.53 -2.55 -3.44
C LYS A 54 12.42 -2.32 -4.45
N GLN A 55 11.31 -1.64 -4.14
CA GLN A 55 10.19 -1.39 -5.07
C GLN A 55 10.56 -0.42 -6.22
N VAL A 56 9.77 -0.38 -7.30
CA VAL A 56 10.02 0.41 -8.53
C VAL A 56 10.44 1.86 -8.26
N VAL A 57 9.86 2.52 -7.25
CA VAL A 57 10.16 3.92 -6.87
C VAL A 57 10.94 4.05 -5.56
N ARG A 58 11.56 2.94 -5.13
CA ARG A 58 12.30 2.78 -3.87
C ARG A 58 11.56 3.24 -2.61
N SER A 59 10.24 3.19 -2.66
CA SER A 59 9.38 3.51 -1.53
C SER A 59 8.02 2.83 -1.67
N TYR A 60 7.32 2.67 -0.56
CA TYR A 60 5.99 2.06 -0.51
C TYR A 60 4.89 2.94 -1.15
N LYS A 61 5.17 4.23 -1.39
CA LYS A 61 4.17 5.24 -1.78
C LYS A 61 3.50 4.95 -3.14
N ILE A 62 4.19 4.29 -4.06
CA ILE A 62 3.62 3.92 -5.37
C ILE A 62 2.38 3.03 -5.23
N ARG A 63 2.31 2.20 -4.18
CA ARG A 63 1.15 1.33 -3.91
C ARG A 63 -0.12 2.15 -3.72
N GLY A 64 -0.05 3.23 -2.94
CA GLY A 64 -1.18 4.12 -2.66
C GLY A 64 -1.52 5.03 -3.84
N ALA A 65 -0.49 5.62 -4.45
CA ALA A 65 -0.65 6.51 -5.60
C ALA A 65 -1.35 5.78 -6.75
N TYR A 66 -0.92 4.56 -7.07
CA TYR A 66 -1.55 3.80 -8.16
C TYR A 66 -2.97 3.36 -7.82
N ASN A 67 -3.23 2.88 -6.60
CA ASN A 67 -4.60 2.49 -6.22
C ASN A 67 -5.57 3.67 -6.32
N LYS A 68 -5.14 4.89 -5.99
CA LYS A 68 -5.95 6.11 -6.13
C LYS A 68 -6.10 6.55 -7.59
N SER A 69 -5.01 6.63 -8.34
CA SER A 69 -5.03 7.07 -9.75
C SER A 69 -5.81 6.12 -10.65
N ALA A 70 -5.67 4.80 -10.47
CA ALA A 70 -6.46 3.80 -11.19
C ALA A 70 -7.98 3.97 -10.95
N VAL A 71 -8.38 4.36 -9.74
CA VAL A 71 -9.78 4.67 -9.42
C VAL A 71 -10.26 5.94 -10.14
N LEU A 72 -9.41 6.95 -10.28
CA LEU A 72 -9.76 8.20 -10.97
C LEU A 72 -9.92 8.01 -12.48
N ILE A 73 -9.04 7.25 -13.13
CA ILE A 73 -9.13 6.97 -14.58
C ILE A 73 -10.43 6.24 -14.93
N VAL A 74 -10.81 5.22 -14.15
CA VAL A 74 -12.06 4.47 -14.36
C VAL A 74 -13.30 5.33 -14.09
N LYS A 75 -13.25 6.25 -13.12
CA LYS A 75 -14.37 7.17 -12.84
C LYS A 75 -14.52 8.24 -13.92
N ALA A 76 -13.43 8.75 -14.48
CA ALA A 76 -13.47 9.74 -15.56
C ALA A 76 -14.05 9.15 -16.84
N SER A 77 -13.69 7.90 -17.17
CA SER A 77 -14.21 7.20 -18.36
C SER A 77 -15.71 6.82 -18.28
N LYS A 78 -16.32 6.83 -17.09
CA LYS A 78 -17.76 6.52 -16.89
C LYS A 78 -18.66 7.77 -16.87
N ARG A 79 -18.10 8.96 -17.05
CA ARG A 79 -18.82 10.24 -17.11
C ARG A 79 -18.88 10.84 -18.51
N GLY A 80 -18.56 10.04 -19.54
CA GLY A 80 -18.82 10.34 -20.94
C GLY A 80 -19.98 9.50 -21.45
#